data_AF-A0A7I7W450-F1
#
_entry.id   AF-A0A7I7W450-F1
#
_cell.length_a   1.000
_cell.length_b   1.000
_cell.length_c   1.000
_cell.angle_alpha   90.00
_cell.angle_beta   90.00
_cell.angle_gamma   90.00
#
_symmetry.space_group_name_H-M   'P 1'
#
loop_
_entity.id
_entity.type
_entity.pdbx_description
1 polymer ?
#
loop_
_entity_poly.entity_id
_entity_poly.type
_entity_poly.pdbx_seq_one_letter_code
_entity_poly.pdbx_strand_id
1 'polypeptide(L)'
;MTATEEGVPRDSAAVRGEQARLRAIELQQRRAELASGMPSSAETVESARLHAEESLRRATRAHQAAANRHLEASAAHRRAAAAHEQAAMLAGDAAGEAHQDAAAVHRAEAAIHDAAAVVQSEAGAPPATS
;
A
#
# COMPACT_ATOMS: atom_id res chain seq x y z
N MET A 1 -26.90 12.92 28.98
CA MET A 1 -25.55 12.84 28.40
C MET A 1 -25.51 11.60 27.55
N THR A 2 -25.76 11.78 26.26
CA THR A 2 -26.04 10.73 25.28
C THR A 2 -24.76 10.08 24.74
N ALA A 3 -24.87 8.79 24.52
CA ALA A 3 -23.88 7.85 24.00
C ALA A 3 -23.07 8.40 22.82
N THR A 4 -21.74 8.28 22.92
CA THR A 4 -20.85 8.28 21.76
C THR A 4 -20.97 6.92 21.08
N GLU A 5 -21.66 6.91 19.95
CA GLU A 5 -21.78 5.77 19.06
C GLU A 5 -20.40 5.26 18.63
N GLU A 6 -20.25 3.95 18.75
CA GLU A 6 -19.10 3.18 18.33
C GLU A 6 -18.80 3.40 16.85
N GLY A 7 -17.61 3.93 16.57
CA GLY A 7 -17.02 3.93 15.24
C GLY A 7 -16.64 2.51 14.85
N VAL A 8 -17.59 1.77 14.27
CA VAL A 8 -17.28 0.53 13.53
C VAL A 8 -16.20 0.86 12.50
N PRO A 9 -15.01 0.23 12.54
CA PRO A 9 -14.00 0.50 11.53
C PRO A 9 -14.52 -0.04 10.20
N ARG A 10 -14.95 0.87 9.32
CA ARG A 10 -15.53 0.59 7.99
C ARG A 10 -14.59 -0.16 7.02
N ASP A 11 -13.39 -0.51 7.47
CA ASP A 11 -12.36 -1.19 6.69
C ASP A 11 -11.50 -2.13 7.57
N SER A 12 -12.16 -3.00 8.34
CA SER A 12 -11.46 -4.06 9.08
C SER A 12 -11.02 -5.18 8.12
N ALA A 13 -9.97 -5.93 8.52
CA ALA A 13 -9.54 -7.11 7.76
C ALA A 13 -10.67 -8.13 7.57
N ALA A 14 -11.55 -8.26 8.56
CA ALA A 14 -12.73 -9.13 8.50
C ALA A 14 -13.74 -8.66 7.43
N VAL A 15 -14.01 -7.35 7.35
CA VAL A 15 -14.91 -6.78 6.32
C VAL A 15 -14.33 -6.99 4.92
N ARG A 16 -13.02 -6.79 4.74
CA ARG A 16 -12.35 -7.07 3.45
C ARG A 16 -12.42 -8.54 3.08
N GLY A 17 -12.20 -9.43 4.05
CA GLY A 17 -12.30 -10.88 3.86
C GLY A 17 -13.71 -11.30 3.41
N GLU A 18 -14.74 -10.77 4.05
CA GLU A 18 -16.13 -11.07 3.70
C GLU A 18 -16.49 -10.54 2.30
N GLN A 19 -16.08 -9.31 1.96
CA GLN A 19 -16.27 -8.78 0.61
C GLN A 19 -15.58 -9.63 -0.46
N ALA A 20 -14.35 -10.09 -0.20
CA ALA A 20 -13.63 -10.98 -1.11
C ALA A 20 -14.35 -12.33 -1.29
N ARG A 21 -14.90 -12.87 -0.20
CA ARG A 21 -15.70 -14.11 -0.23
C ARG A 21 -16.96 -13.94 -1.08
N LEU A 22 -17.73 -12.88 -0.86
CA LEU A 22 -18.94 -12.59 -1.63
C LEU A 22 -18.62 -12.43 -3.13
N ARG A 23 -17.55 -11.70 -3.46
CA ARG A 23 -17.12 -11.53 -4.85
C ARG A 23 -16.70 -12.85 -5.50
N ALA A 24 -16.01 -13.72 -4.77
CA ALA A 24 -15.62 -15.03 -5.27
C ALA A 24 -16.85 -15.90 -5.61
N ILE A 25 -17.89 -15.85 -4.77
CA ILE A 25 -19.15 -16.56 -5.00
C ILE A 25 -19.85 -16.04 -6.26
N GLU A 26 -19.96 -14.71 -6.41
CA GLU A 26 -20.55 -14.08 -7.60
C GLU A 26 -19.81 -14.49 -8.89
N LEU A 27 -18.47 -14.43 -8.87
CA LEU A 27 -17.65 -14.84 -10.03
C LEU A 27 -17.80 -16.33 -10.34
N GLN A 28 -17.92 -17.18 -9.32
CA GLN A 28 -18.17 -18.61 -9.50
C GLN A 28 -19.52 -18.87 -10.16
N GLN A 29 -20.58 -18.19 -9.69
CA GLN A 29 -21.91 -18.26 -10.30
C GLN A 29 -21.86 -17.82 -11.77
N ARG A 30 -21.23 -16.68 -12.05
CA ARG A 30 -21.13 -16.17 -13.42
C ARG A 30 -20.36 -17.11 -14.34
N ARG A 31 -19.30 -17.75 -13.86
CA ARG A 31 -18.55 -18.76 -14.64
C ARG A 31 -19.42 -19.97 -14.96
N ALA A 32 -20.30 -20.40 -14.05
CA ALA A 32 -21.23 -21.50 -14.29
C ALA A 32 -22.29 -21.13 -15.34
N GLU A 33 -22.85 -19.92 -15.27
CA GLU A 33 -23.81 -19.40 -16.27
C GLU A 33 -23.19 -19.29 -17.66
N LEU A 34 -21.96 -18.78 -17.75
CA LEU A 34 -21.23 -18.72 -19.02
C LEU A 34 -20.96 -20.13 -19.57
N ALA A 35 -20.60 -21.08 -18.70
CA ALA A 35 -20.36 -22.47 -19.10
C ALA A 35 -21.64 -23.19 -19.56
N SER A 36 -22.82 -22.79 -19.05
CA SER A 36 -24.11 -23.29 -19.52
C SER A 36 -24.63 -22.60 -20.77
N GLY A 37 -23.85 -21.67 -21.35
CA GLY A 37 -24.18 -20.96 -22.58
C GLY A 37 -25.08 -19.74 -22.37
N MET A 38 -25.30 -19.30 -21.12
CA MET A 38 -26.03 -18.06 -20.87
C MET A 38 -25.16 -16.85 -21.27
N PRO A 39 -25.64 -16.00 -22.19
CA PRO A 39 -24.87 -14.86 -22.66
C PRO A 39 -24.73 -13.78 -21.57
N SER A 40 -23.82 -12.83 -21.79
CA SER A 40 -23.75 -11.63 -20.95
C SER A 40 -24.91 -10.69 -21.25
N SER A 41 -25.55 -10.18 -20.19
CA SER A 41 -26.58 -9.15 -20.27
C SER A 41 -25.96 -7.76 -20.05
N ALA A 42 -26.69 -6.71 -20.43
CA ALA A 42 -26.30 -5.33 -20.14
C ALA A 42 -26.05 -5.09 -18.64
N GLU A 43 -26.86 -5.71 -17.78
CA GLU A 43 -26.71 -5.65 -16.33
C GLU A 43 -25.38 -6.27 -15.85
N THR A 44 -25.02 -7.45 -16.37
CA THR A 44 -23.75 -8.10 -16.01
C THR A 44 -22.53 -7.30 -16.48
N VAL A 45 -22.63 -6.63 -17.63
CA VAL A 45 -21.57 -5.75 -18.15
C VAL A 45 -21.42 -4.52 -17.27
N GLU A 46 -22.54 -3.88 -16.90
CA GLU A 46 -22.53 -2.70 -16.03
C GLU A 46 -21.98 -3.02 -14.63
N SER A 47 -22.42 -4.14 -14.04
CA SER A 47 -21.85 -4.61 -12.76
C SER A 47 -20.34 -4.85 -12.87
N ALA A 48 -19.89 -5.52 -13.93
CA ALA A 48 -18.46 -5.75 -14.16
C ALA A 48 -17.67 -4.43 -14.29
N ARG A 49 -18.23 -3.42 -14.97
CA ARG A 49 -17.65 -2.08 -15.09
C ARG A 49 -17.51 -1.40 -13.73
N LEU A 50 -18.57 -1.39 -12.92
CA LEU A 50 -18.57 -0.80 -11.59
C LEU A 50 -17.52 -1.47 -10.67
N HIS A 51 -17.42 -2.80 -10.73
CA HIS A 51 -16.41 -3.54 -9.97
C HIS A 51 -14.98 -3.26 -10.45
N ALA A 52 -14.76 -3.09 -11.75
CA ALA A 52 -13.46 -2.73 -12.29
C ALA A 52 -13.02 -1.33 -11.82
N GLU A 53 -13.94 -0.35 -11.86
CA GLU A 53 -13.68 1.02 -11.38
C GLU A 53 -13.42 1.08 -9.88
N GLU A 54 -14.19 0.30 -9.09
CA GLU A 54 -13.95 0.19 -7.67
C GLU A 54 -12.60 -0.47 -7.37
N SER A 55 -12.27 -1.55 -8.09
CA SER A 55 -10.98 -2.25 -7.95
C SER A 55 -9.81 -1.33 -8.28
N LEU A 56 -9.90 -0.57 -9.37
CA LEU A 56 -8.89 0.43 -9.74
C LEU A 56 -8.71 1.48 -8.64
N ARG A 57 -9.81 2.07 -8.13
CA ARG A 57 -9.75 3.05 -7.03
C ARG A 57 -9.11 2.47 -5.77
N ARG A 58 -9.42 1.22 -5.42
CA ARG A 58 -8.80 0.52 -4.28
C ARG A 58 -7.30 0.30 -4.50
N ALA A 59 -6.91 -0.14 -5.69
CA ALA A 59 -5.51 -0.35 -6.06
C ALA A 59 -4.71 0.96 -6.00
N THR A 60 -5.20 2.04 -6.60
CA THR A 60 -4.59 3.38 -6.52
C THR A 60 -4.37 3.82 -5.08
N ARG A 61 -5.38 3.68 -4.21
CA ARG A 61 -5.24 4.04 -2.79
C ARG A 61 -4.21 3.17 -2.06
N ALA A 62 -4.18 1.87 -2.35
CA ALA A 62 -3.22 0.95 -1.76
C ALA A 62 -1.78 1.31 -2.16
N HIS A 63 -1.55 1.61 -3.44
CA HIS A 63 -0.26 2.08 -3.95
C HIS A 63 0.17 3.39 -3.31
N GLN A 64 -0.72 4.38 -3.21
CA GLN A 64 -0.44 5.65 -2.50
C GLN A 64 -0.11 5.44 -1.02
N ALA A 65 -0.86 4.56 -0.34
CA ALA A 65 -0.57 4.23 1.05
C ALA A 65 0.79 3.54 1.20
N ALA A 66 1.15 2.63 0.29
CA ALA A 66 2.45 1.97 0.29
C ALA A 66 3.59 2.96 0.03
N ALA A 67 3.42 3.90 -0.92
CA ALA A 67 4.38 4.97 -1.17
C ALA A 67 4.63 5.81 0.09
N ASN A 68 3.57 6.22 0.79
CA ASN A 68 3.68 6.97 2.03
C ASN A 68 4.42 6.19 3.13
N ARG A 69 4.17 4.88 3.27
CA ARG A 69 4.91 4.04 4.23
C ARG A 69 6.39 3.94 3.90
N HIS A 70 6.75 3.88 2.62
CA HIS A 70 8.15 3.93 2.21
C HIS A 70 8.79 5.28 2.54
N LEU A 71 8.10 6.40 2.31
CA LEU A 71 8.60 7.73 2.70
C LEU A 71 8.78 7.85 4.23
N GLU A 72 7.84 7.33 5.02
CA GLU A 72 7.95 7.27 6.49
C GLU A 72 9.16 6.46 6.94
N ALA A 73 9.39 5.29 6.32
CA ALA A 73 10.54 4.42 6.61
C ALA A 73 11.86 5.11 6.24
N SER A 74 11.93 5.72 5.04
CA SER A 74 13.09 6.51 4.61
C SER A 74 13.42 7.63 5.59
N ALA A 75 12.41 8.38 6.04
CA ALA A 75 12.60 9.43 7.04
C ALA A 75 13.11 8.88 8.39
N ALA A 76 12.65 7.70 8.81
CA ALA A 76 13.15 7.03 10.01
C ALA A 76 14.63 6.62 9.87
N HIS A 77 15.01 6.04 8.72
CA HIS A 77 16.40 5.72 8.42
C HIS A 77 17.30 6.95 8.38
N ARG A 78 16.87 8.06 7.79
CA ARG A 78 17.62 9.32 7.81
C ARG A 78 17.83 9.86 9.22
N ARG A 79 16.82 9.79 10.09
CA ARG A 79 16.96 10.16 11.51
C ARG A 79 17.95 9.24 12.24
N ALA A 80 17.91 7.94 11.98
CA ALA A 80 18.86 6.99 12.56
C ALA A 80 20.31 7.26 12.08
N ALA A 81 20.51 7.53 10.78
CA ALA A 81 21.80 7.93 10.25
C ALA A 81 22.34 9.18 10.94
N ALA A 82 21.52 10.23 11.08
CA ALA A 82 21.93 11.46 11.75
C ALA A 82 22.31 11.24 13.23
N ALA A 83 21.59 10.35 13.94
CA ALA A 83 21.93 10.00 15.31
C ALA A 83 23.27 9.26 15.41
N HIS A 84 23.55 8.36 14.47
CA HIS A 84 24.85 7.69 14.38
C HIS A 84 25.98 8.66 14.00
N GLU A 85 25.77 9.58 13.06
CA GLU A 85 26.75 10.61 12.71
C GLU A 85 27.06 11.52 13.91
N GLN A 86 26.04 11.91 14.67
CA GLN A 86 26.22 12.67 15.91
C GLN A 86 27.02 11.87 16.95
N ALA A 87 26.69 10.58 17.14
CA ALA A 87 27.43 9.71 18.05
C ALA A 87 28.90 9.55 17.61
N ALA A 88 29.16 9.47 16.30
CA ALA A 88 30.50 9.39 15.76
C ALA A 88 31.33 10.66 16.04
N MET A 89 30.72 11.85 16.02
CA MET A 89 31.40 13.10 16.37
C MET A 89 31.78 13.18 17.86
N LEU A 90 31.03 12.49 18.71
CA LEU A 90 31.27 12.45 20.17
C LEU A 90 32.20 11.31 20.57
N ALA A 91 32.22 10.23 19.79
CA ALA A 91 33.05 9.06 20.02
C ALA A 91 34.45 9.28 19.41
N GLY A 92 35.50 8.92 20.14
CA GLY A 92 36.85 8.88 19.58
C GLY A 92 37.00 7.83 18.47
N ASP A 93 38.16 7.82 17.81
CA ASP A 93 38.39 7.23 16.48
C ASP A 93 37.72 5.88 16.18
N ALA A 94 38.02 4.81 16.94
CA ALA A 94 37.52 3.47 16.62
C ALA A 94 36.00 3.28 16.82
N ALA A 95 35.43 3.91 17.86
CA ALA A 95 33.97 3.88 18.08
C ALA A 95 33.25 4.84 17.13
N GLY A 96 33.92 5.92 16.71
CA GLY A 96 33.45 6.82 15.67
C GLY A 96 33.29 6.13 14.31
N GLU A 97 34.27 5.32 13.90
CA GLU A 97 34.23 4.58 12.64
C GLU A 97 33.02 3.63 12.56
N ALA A 98 32.76 2.84 13.61
CA ALA A 98 31.59 1.95 13.66
C ALA A 98 30.26 2.71 13.53
N HIS A 99 30.17 3.91 14.11
CA HIS A 99 28.99 4.76 13.96
C HIS A 99 28.86 5.35 12.55
N GLN A 100 29.97 5.73 11.90
CA GLN A 100 29.94 6.20 10.51
C GLN A 100 29.49 5.09 9.54
N ASP A 101 29.96 3.86 9.73
CA ASP A 101 29.52 2.71 8.94
C ASP A 101 28.02 2.44 9.13
N ALA A 102 27.53 2.47 10.38
CA ALA A 102 26.10 2.33 10.66
C ALA A 102 25.26 3.44 10.03
N ALA A 103 25.74 4.68 10.06
CA ALA A 103 25.08 5.80 9.39
C ALA A 103 25.02 5.60 7.86
N ALA A 104 26.11 5.11 7.26
CA ALA A 104 26.16 4.80 5.83
C ALA A 104 25.12 3.73 5.43
N VAL A 105 24.99 2.66 6.21
CA VAL A 105 23.97 1.62 6.00
C VAL A 105 22.56 2.23 6.05
N HIS A 106 22.26 3.04 7.06
CA HIS A 106 20.95 3.68 7.15
C HIS A 106 20.67 4.64 5.98
N ARG A 107 21.66 5.39 5.49
CA ARG A 107 21.48 6.23 4.29
C ARG A 107 21.19 5.39 3.04
N ALA A 108 21.84 4.24 2.89
CA ALA A 108 21.56 3.32 1.79
C ALA A 108 20.14 2.77 1.85
N GLU A 109 19.68 2.33 3.03
CA GLU A 109 18.29 1.87 3.23
C GLU A 109 17.26 2.99 2.99
N ALA A 110 17.55 4.23 3.39
CA ALA A 110 16.69 5.36 3.08
C ALA A 110 16.54 5.57 1.56
N ALA A 111 17.62 5.43 0.80
CA ALA A 111 17.59 5.55 -0.66
C ALA A 111 16.78 4.41 -1.32
N ILE A 112 16.87 3.19 -0.80
CA ILE A 112 16.06 2.05 -1.26
C ILE A 112 14.57 2.35 -1.04
N HIS A 113 14.21 2.87 0.13
CA HIS A 113 12.83 3.25 0.41
C HIS A 113 12.34 4.44 -0.44
N ASP A 114 13.18 5.44 -0.70
CA ASP A 114 12.82 6.55 -1.61
C ASP A 114 12.50 6.01 -3.01
N ALA A 115 13.34 5.12 -3.54
CA ALA A 115 13.11 4.48 -4.84
C ALA A 115 11.82 3.65 -4.85
N ALA A 116 11.56 2.88 -3.79
CA ALA A 116 10.32 2.11 -3.66
C ALA A 116 9.07 3.01 -3.59
N ALA A 117 9.17 4.17 -2.94
CA ALA A 117 8.07 5.14 -2.88
C ALA A 117 7.70 5.69 -4.27
N VAL A 118 8.71 5.93 -5.14
CA VAL A 118 8.48 6.36 -6.52
C VAL A 118 7.75 5.27 -7.30
N VAL A 119 8.25 4.03 -7.26
CA VAL A 119 7.62 2.89 -7.94
C VAL A 119 6.15 2.71 -7.51
N GLN A 120 5.86 2.83 -6.21
CA GLN A 120 4.49 2.75 -5.72
C GLN A 120 3.63 3.94 -6.17
N SER A 121 4.19 5.15 -6.22
CA SER A 121 3.46 6.33 -6.70
C SER A 121 3.09 6.22 -8.17
N GLU A 122 4.02 5.72 -9.00
CA GLU A 122 3.80 5.46 -10.43
C GLU A 122 2.77 4.35 -10.65
N ALA A 123 2.85 3.23 -9.91
CA ALA A 123 1.88 2.15 -9.99
C ALA A 123 0.46 2.57 -9.54
N GLY A 124 0.36 3.58 -8.67
CA GLY A 124 -0.90 4.16 -8.24
C GLY A 124 -1.49 5.17 -9.21
N ALA A 125 -0.73 5.67 -10.18
CA ALA A 125 -1.22 6.65 -11.14
C ALA A 125 -2.27 6.03 -12.07
N PRO A 126 -3.42 6.69 -12.29
CA PRO A 126 -4.39 6.20 -13.26
C PRO A 126 -3.75 6.13 -14.65
N PRO A 127 -4.10 5.13 -15.49
CA PRO A 127 -3.57 5.05 -16.85
C PRO A 127 -3.89 6.34 -17.60
N ALA A 128 -2.92 6.87 -18.34
CA ALA A 128 -3.14 8.02 -19.21
C ALA A 128 -4.27 7.67 -20.20
N THR A 129 -5.36 8.43 -20.14
CA THR A 129 -6.45 8.32 -21.12
C THR A 129 -5.90 8.71 -22.50
N SER A 130 -5.88 7.75 -23.44
CA SER A 130 -5.61 8.01 -24.86
C SER A 130 -6.87 8.45 -25.58
#